data_AF-A0A0Q8DJL6-F1
#
_entry.id   AF-A0A0Q8DJL6-F1
#
_cell.length_a   1.000
_cell.length_b   1.000
_cell.length_c   1.000
_cell.angle_alpha   90.00
_cell.angle_beta   90.00
_cell.angle_gamma   90.00
#
_symmetry.space_group_name_H-M   'P 1'
#
loop_
_entity.id
_entity.type
_entity.pdbx_description
1 polymer ?
#
loop_
_entity_poly.entity_id
_entity_poly.type
_entity_poly.pdbx_seq_one_letter_code
_entity_poly.pdbx_strand_id
1 'polypeptide(L)'
;MKDTDTEIQHSTRPIKAIYDYATLGSRTRMGGEIITASTSLEIHDLRIACVGDRVRYPDGKESEIVSGAGFAATYKGLPIAIVGSATDNGDTVTGSLQNLAQVVEYADGDGIPGLLKPGYRVESQM
;
A
#
# COMPACT_ATOMS: atom_id res chain seq x y z
N MET A 1 20.89 36.40 -21.54
CA MET A 1 19.84 35.43 -21.16
C MET A 1 20.58 34.18 -20.71
N LYS A 2 20.35 33.71 -19.48
CA LYS A 2 20.90 32.44 -19.00
C LYS A 2 19.77 31.43 -19.14
N ASP A 3 19.91 30.56 -20.13
CA ASP A 3 19.05 29.40 -20.28
C ASP A 3 19.30 28.53 -19.05
N THR A 4 18.30 28.50 -18.17
CA THR A 4 18.35 27.67 -16.96
C THR A 4 17.59 26.41 -17.32
N ASP A 5 18.27 25.51 -18.03
CA ASP A 5 17.80 24.13 -18.17
C ASP A 5 17.75 23.56 -16.76
N THR A 6 16.54 23.52 -16.20
CA THR A 6 16.27 22.83 -14.96
C THR A 6 16.36 21.35 -15.28
N GLU A 7 17.57 20.83 -15.18
CA GLU A 7 17.87 19.40 -15.24
C GLU A 7 17.03 18.74 -14.14
N ILE A 8 15.95 18.06 -14.54
CA ILE A 8 15.17 17.25 -13.61
C ILE A 8 16.10 16.13 -13.19
N GLN A 9 16.72 16.30 -12.03
CA GLN A 9 17.69 15.38 -11.46
C GLN A 9 16.97 14.05 -11.17
N HIS A 10 16.96 13.14 -12.15
CA HIS A 10 16.49 11.77 -11.98
C HIS A 10 17.49 11.08 -11.06
N SER A 11 17.18 11.06 -9.76
CA SER A 11 18.04 10.40 -8.79
C SER A 11 18.14 8.92 -9.14
N THR A 12 19.34 8.44 -9.45
CA THR A 12 19.66 7.03 -9.78
C THR A 12 19.76 6.14 -8.54
N ARG A 13 19.03 6.47 -7.47
CA ARG A 13 19.08 5.71 -6.22
C ARG A 13 18.69 4.24 -6.49
N PRO A 14 19.47 3.26 -6.01
CA PRO A 14 19.18 1.86 -6.26
C PRO A 14 17.85 1.48 -5.62
N ILE A 15 16.92 0.94 -6.42
CA ILE A 15 15.62 0.47 -5.96
C ILE A 15 15.78 -0.95 -5.39
N LYS A 16 15.26 -1.17 -4.19
CA LYS A 16 15.16 -2.50 -3.56
C LYS A 16 13.84 -3.18 -3.92
N ALA A 17 12.74 -2.44 -3.85
CA ALA A 17 11.40 -2.95 -4.16
C ALA A 17 10.43 -1.82 -4.51
N ILE A 18 9.36 -2.18 -5.24
CA ILE A 18 8.24 -1.31 -5.57
C ILE A 18 6.96 -2.03 -5.15
N TYR A 19 6.05 -1.31 -4.52
CA TYR A 19 4.77 -1.83 -4.03
C TYR A 19 3.62 -0.93 -4.49
N ASP A 20 2.79 -1.42 -5.41
CA ASP A 20 1.60 -0.68 -5.85
C ASP A 20 0.57 -0.57 -4.73
N TYR A 21 -0.14 0.56 -4.67
CA TYR A 21 -1.24 0.73 -3.73
C TYR A 21 -2.38 -0.22 -4.06
N ALA A 22 -2.91 -0.90 -3.06
CA ALA A 22 -4.07 -1.75 -3.22
C ALA A 22 -5.36 -0.92 -3.18
N THR A 23 -6.32 -1.33 -4.00
CA THR A 23 -7.62 -0.66 -4.14
C THR A 23 -8.76 -1.57 -3.71
N LEU A 24 -9.94 -1.00 -3.51
CA LEU A 24 -11.19 -1.76 -3.58
C LEU A 24 -11.19 -2.64 -4.85
N GLY A 25 -11.58 -3.91 -4.70
CA GLY A 25 -11.58 -4.91 -5.77
C GLY A 25 -10.23 -5.60 -6.04
N SER A 26 -9.14 -5.17 -5.38
CA SER A 26 -7.84 -5.85 -5.52
C SER A 26 -7.89 -7.28 -4.98
N ARG A 27 -7.04 -8.16 -5.53
CA ARG A 27 -7.08 -9.61 -5.28
C ARG A 27 -5.97 -10.08 -4.35
N THR A 28 -6.24 -11.17 -3.65
CA THR A 28 -5.28 -11.89 -2.82
C THR A 28 -4.91 -13.25 -3.42
N ARG A 29 -3.82 -13.85 -2.94
CA ARG A 29 -3.29 -15.12 -3.44
C ARG A 29 -4.27 -16.29 -3.26
N MET A 30 -5.05 -16.34 -2.18
CA MET A 30 -6.05 -17.39 -1.96
C MET A 30 -7.42 -17.08 -2.60
N GLY A 31 -7.47 -16.12 -3.53
CA GLY A 31 -8.67 -15.80 -4.29
C GLY A 31 -9.62 -14.81 -3.60
N GLY A 32 -9.18 -14.15 -2.54
CA GLY A 32 -9.93 -13.10 -1.88
C GLY A 32 -9.99 -11.81 -2.69
N GLU A 33 -11.01 -11.00 -2.40
CA GLU A 33 -11.22 -9.66 -2.96
C GLU A 33 -11.33 -8.63 -1.84
N ILE A 34 -10.61 -7.52 -1.94
CA ILE A 34 -10.81 -6.38 -1.04
C ILE A 34 -12.19 -5.79 -1.29
N ILE A 35 -13.07 -5.80 -0.28
CA ILE A 35 -14.48 -5.38 -0.40
C ILE A 35 -14.80 -4.10 0.38
N THR A 36 -13.88 -3.59 1.19
CA THR A 36 -13.99 -2.25 1.78
C THR A 36 -12.73 -1.44 1.48
N ALA A 37 -12.90 -0.12 1.40
CA ALA A 37 -11.79 0.82 1.29
C ALA A 37 -12.13 2.04 2.15
N SER A 38 -11.53 2.13 3.32
CA SER A 38 -11.91 3.08 4.37
C SER A 38 -11.27 4.46 4.22
N THR A 39 -10.35 4.62 3.26
CA THR A 39 -9.75 5.91 2.95
C THR A 39 -10.70 6.78 2.12
N SER A 40 -10.46 8.09 2.10
CA SER A 40 -11.11 9.01 1.16
C SER A 40 -10.24 9.29 -0.07
N LEU A 41 -9.21 8.45 -0.32
CA LEU A 41 -8.26 8.62 -1.41
C LEU A 41 -8.69 7.75 -2.60
N GLU A 42 -8.62 8.31 -3.80
CA GLU A 42 -9.04 7.63 -5.04
C GLU A 42 -8.04 7.89 -6.17
N ILE A 43 -7.86 6.88 -7.03
CA ILE A 43 -7.08 6.95 -8.26
C ILE A 43 -7.95 6.38 -9.37
N HIS A 44 -8.31 7.19 -10.37
CA HIS A 44 -9.23 6.79 -11.46
C HIS A 44 -10.50 6.09 -10.93
N ASP A 45 -11.18 6.71 -9.98
CA ASP A 45 -12.39 6.21 -9.32
C ASP A 45 -12.21 4.90 -8.51
N LEU A 46 -10.97 4.44 -8.32
CA LEU A 46 -10.63 3.30 -7.47
C LEU A 46 -10.17 3.79 -6.10
N ARG A 47 -10.99 3.51 -5.09
CA ARG A 47 -10.68 3.89 -3.70
C ARG A 47 -9.54 3.04 -3.14
N ILE A 48 -8.58 3.72 -2.52
CA ILE A 48 -7.40 3.08 -1.92
C ILE A 48 -7.81 2.42 -0.59
N ALA A 49 -7.37 1.18 -0.40
CA ALA A 49 -7.59 0.45 0.86
C ALA A 49 -6.50 0.76 1.88
N CYS A 50 -6.78 0.58 3.16
CA CYS A 50 -5.80 0.64 4.24
C CYS A 50 -5.92 -0.57 5.16
N VAL A 51 -4.95 -0.71 6.06
CA VAL A 51 -5.02 -1.69 7.16
C VAL A 51 -6.33 -1.49 7.92
N GLY A 52 -7.06 -2.58 8.20
CA GLY A 52 -8.43 -2.53 8.70
C GLY A 52 -9.51 -2.87 7.67
N ASP A 53 -9.20 -2.75 6.38
CA ASP A 53 -10.15 -3.09 5.33
C ASP A 53 -10.33 -4.61 5.15
N ARG A 54 -11.53 -5.01 4.73
CA ARG A 54 -11.97 -6.40 4.66
C ARG A 54 -11.72 -7.01 3.30
N VAL A 55 -11.37 -8.29 3.32
CA VAL A 55 -11.26 -9.17 2.16
C VAL A 55 -12.32 -10.25 2.26
N ARG A 56 -13.05 -10.53 1.16
CA ARG A 56 -14.01 -11.64 1.08
C ARG A 56 -13.51 -12.73 0.14
N TYR A 57 -13.67 -13.99 0.56
CA TYR A 57 -13.24 -15.18 -0.15
C TYR A 57 -14.39 -15.89 -0.87
N PRO A 58 -14.10 -16.80 -1.81
CA PRO A 58 -15.13 -17.57 -2.52
C PRO A 58 -16.02 -18.42 -1.62
N ASP A 59 -15.53 -18.85 -0.46
CA ASP A 59 -16.30 -19.60 0.55
C ASP A 59 -17.21 -18.68 1.41
N GLY A 60 -17.21 -17.37 1.13
CA GLY A 60 -17.97 -16.35 1.84
C GLY A 60 -17.34 -15.87 3.14
N LYS A 61 -16.22 -16.46 3.59
CA LYS A 61 -15.49 -15.98 4.76
C LYS A 61 -14.81 -14.66 4.44
N GLU A 62 -14.45 -13.97 5.52
CA GLU A 62 -13.77 -12.70 5.43
C GLU A 62 -12.59 -12.62 6.38
N SER A 63 -11.61 -11.80 6.02
CA SER A 63 -10.41 -11.48 6.80
C SER A 63 -10.15 -9.98 6.76
N GLU A 64 -9.38 -9.48 7.71
CA GLU A 64 -8.90 -8.09 7.70
C GLU A 64 -7.49 -7.99 7.10
N ILE A 65 -7.20 -6.90 6.39
CA ILE A 65 -5.83 -6.52 6.00
C ILE A 65 -5.10 -6.04 7.26
N VAL A 66 -3.98 -6.66 7.61
CA VAL A 66 -3.27 -6.40 8.88
C VAL A 66 -1.93 -5.68 8.70
N SER A 67 -1.39 -5.61 7.48
CA SER A 67 -0.14 -4.91 7.17
C SER A 67 -0.23 -4.05 5.90
N GLY A 68 0.73 -3.14 5.72
CA GLY A 68 0.68 -2.17 4.61
C GLY A 68 2.00 -1.42 4.41
N ALA A 69 1.92 -0.21 3.90
CA ALA A 69 3.05 0.66 3.57
C ALA A 69 3.93 1.08 4.76
N GLY A 70 3.55 0.73 6.00
CA GLY A 70 4.23 1.20 7.19
C GLY A 70 4.17 2.72 7.31
N PHE A 71 5.31 3.33 7.65
CA PHE A 71 5.45 4.78 7.76
C PHE A 71 5.41 5.51 6.41
N ALA A 72 5.69 4.83 5.29
CA ALA A 72 5.79 5.49 3.99
C ALA A 72 4.46 6.11 3.53
N ALA A 73 3.32 5.52 3.90
CA ALA A 73 2.01 6.07 3.59
C ALA A 73 0.97 5.62 4.62
N THR A 74 0.28 6.59 5.24
CA THR A 74 -0.81 6.32 6.17
C THR A 74 -2.03 7.18 5.89
N TYR A 75 -3.20 6.68 6.28
CA TYR A 75 -4.46 7.41 6.33
C TYR A 75 -4.97 7.37 7.77
N LYS A 76 -5.04 8.52 8.44
CA LYS A 76 -5.44 8.63 9.86
C LYS A 76 -4.64 7.68 10.78
N GLY A 77 -3.32 7.56 10.55
CA GLY A 77 -2.43 6.70 11.33
C GLY A 77 -2.45 5.21 10.96
N LEU A 78 -3.35 4.78 10.06
CA LEU A 78 -3.41 3.43 9.52
C LEU A 78 -2.58 3.34 8.24
N PRO A 79 -1.66 2.37 8.10
CA PRO A 79 -0.91 2.20 6.86
C PRO A 79 -1.82 1.93 5.66
N ILE A 80 -1.50 2.54 4.51
CA ILE A 80 -2.13 2.22 3.23
C ILE A 80 -1.83 0.76 2.86
N ALA A 81 -2.82 0.03 2.33
CA ALA A 81 -2.62 -1.33 1.85
C ALA A 81 -1.86 -1.31 0.52
N ILE A 82 -0.95 -2.25 0.34
CA ILE A 82 -0.09 -2.35 -0.85
C ILE A 82 -0.03 -3.80 -1.33
N VAL A 83 0.44 -4.04 -2.55
CA VAL A 83 0.81 -5.38 -2.99
C VAL A 83 1.87 -5.94 -2.01
N GLY A 84 1.63 -7.14 -1.47
CA GLY A 84 2.40 -7.73 -0.40
C GLY A 84 1.78 -7.60 1.00
N SER A 85 0.75 -6.76 1.18
CA SER A 85 -0.02 -6.68 2.43
C SER A 85 -0.59 -8.04 2.83
N ALA A 86 -0.44 -8.40 4.10
CA ALA A 86 -0.97 -9.64 4.67
C ALA A 86 -2.40 -9.44 5.20
N THR A 87 -3.18 -10.51 5.17
CA THR A 87 -4.47 -10.61 5.88
C THR A 87 -4.34 -11.46 7.15
N ASP A 88 -5.26 -11.32 8.09
CA ASP A 88 -5.23 -12.03 9.39
C ASP A 88 -5.28 -13.58 9.27
N ASN A 89 -5.82 -14.10 8.18
CA ASN A 89 -5.87 -15.53 7.88
C ASN A 89 -4.61 -16.08 7.19
N GLY A 90 -3.56 -15.27 7.05
CA GLY A 90 -2.27 -15.65 6.47
C GLY A 90 -2.20 -15.57 4.94
N ASP A 91 -3.18 -14.94 4.30
CA ASP A 91 -3.13 -14.66 2.86
C ASP A 91 -2.41 -13.33 2.56
N THR A 92 -2.27 -13.00 1.28
CA THR A 92 -1.48 -11.85 0.82
C THR A 92 -2.13 -11.18 -0.38
N VAL A 93 -2.21 -9.85 -0.37
CA VAL A 93 -2.64 -9.04 -1.53
C VAL A 93 -1.59 -9.14 -2.63
N THR A 94 -2.01 -9.52 -3.84
CA THR A 94 -1.09 -9.79 -4.97
C THR A 94 -1.29 -8.87 -6.17
N GLY A 95 -2.34 -8.06 -6.18
CA GLY A 95 -2.65 -7.20 -7.31
C GLY A 95 -3.13 -5.82 -6.88
N SER A 96 -3.04 -4.90 -7.83
CA SER A 96 -3.65 -3.58 -7.79
C SER A 96 -4.44 -3.38 -9.08
N LEU A 97 -5.53 -2.61 -9.01
CA LEU A 97 -6.29 -2.20 -10.20
C LEU A 97 -5.84 -0.82 -10.73
N GLN A 98 -4.91 -0.16 -10.04
CA GLN A 98 -4.33 1.13 -10.45
C GLN A 98 -2.84 0.97 -10.80
N ASN A 99 -2.26 1.93 -11.53
CA ASN A 99 -0.87 1.89 -12.01
C ASN A 99 -0.12 3.22 -11.84
N LEU A 100 -0.60 4.13 -10.99
CA LEU A 100 -0.06 5.48 -10.83
C LEU A 100 0.64 5.72 -9.49
N ALA A 101 0.19 5.08 -8.41
CA ALA A 101 0.73 5.28 -7.07
C ALA A 101 1.39 4.01 -6.51
N GLN A 102 2.58 4.18 -5.96
CA GLN A 102 3.45 3.11 -5.49
C GLN A 102 4.28 3.59 -4.31
N VAL A 103 4.65 2.69 -3.41
CA VAL A 103 5.75 2.87 -2.46
C VAL A 103 7.03 2.34 -3.12
N VAL A 104 8.10 3.14 -3.10
CA VAL A 104 9.43 2.71 -3.53
C VAL A 104 10.32 2.55 -2.31
N GLU A 105 10.82 1.34 -2.06
CA GLU A 105 11.87 1.07 -1.09
C GLU A 105 13.23 1.14 -1.80
N TYR A 106 14.13 1.99 -1.32
CA TYR A 106 15.49 2.12 -1.86
C TYR A 106 16.48 1.25 -1.09
N ALA A 107 17.43 0.65 -1.80
CA ALA A 107 18.42 -0.28 -1.25
C ALA A 107 19.49 0.41 -0.40
N ASP A 108 19.71 1.70 -0.61
CA ASP A 108 20.68 2.53 0.11
C ASP A 108 20.08 3.25 1.33
N GLY A 109 18.83 2.95 1.70
CA GLY A 109 18.17 3.49 2.90
C GLY A 109 18.08 2.49 4.06
N ASP A 110 17.70 2.98 5.24
CA ASP A 110 17.54 2.18 6.47
C ASP A 110 16.30 1.27 6.49
N GLY A 111 15.61 1.15 5.35
CA GLY A 111 14.29 0.51 5.23
C GLY A 111 13.14 1.41 5.65
N ILE A 112 11.92 0.99 5.33
CA ILE A 112 10.70 1.73 5.69
C ILE A 112 10.15 1.18 7.01
N PRO A 113 10.08 1.97 8.09
CA PRO A 113 9.55 1.51 9.37
C PRO A 113 8.14 0.94 9.22
N GLY A 114 7.93 -0.28 9.69
CA GLY A 114 6.62 -0.93 9.68
C GLY A 114 6.13 -1.43 8.31
N LEU A 115 6.94 -1.32 7.25
CA LEU A 115 6.59 -1.84 5.93
C LEU A 115 6.25 -3.34 6.02
N LEU A 116 5.06 -3.69 5.54
CA LEU A 116 4.47 -5.03 5.56
C LEU A 116 4.42 -5.70 6.94
N LYS A 117 4.63 -4.95 8.03
CA LYS A 117 4.58 -5.47 9.41
C LYS A 117 3.14 -5.46 9.94
N PRO A 118 2.57 -6.63 10.30
CA PRO A 118 1.25 -6.68 10.92
C PRO A 118 1.17 -5.85 12.20
N GLY A 119 0.04 -5.15 12.39
CA GLY A 119 -0.22 -4.36 13.59
C GLY A 119 0.55 -3.04 13.71
N TYR A 120 1.35 -2.66 12.69
CA TYR A 120 1.98 -1.35 12.69
C TYR A 120 0.93 -0.23 12.63
N ARG A 121 1.13 0.79 13.47
CA ARG A 121 0.31 1.99 13.57
C ARG A 121 1.23 3.18 13.79
N VAL A 122 0.92 4.30 13.17
CA VAL A 122 1.59 5.56 13.50
C VAL A 122 0.75 6.23 14.58
N GLU A 123 1.34 6.46 15.74
CA GLU A 123 0.68 7.21 16.81
C GLU A 123 0.37 8.62 16.31
N SER A 124 -0.92 8.95 16.17
CA SER A 124 -1.35 10.31 15.95
C SER A 124 -1.11 11.09 17.24
N GLN A 125 -0.16 12.02 17.23
CA GLN A 125 -0.08 13.04 18.28
C GLN A 125 -1.43 13.79 18.26
N MET A 126 -2.25 13.56 19.28
CA MET A 126 -3.44 14.36 19.55
C MET A 126 -3.04 15.71 20.12
#